data_AF-A0AAV1XU70-F1
#
_entry.id   AF-A0AAV1XU70-F1
#
_cell.length_a   1.000
_cell.length_b   1.000
_cell.length_c   1.000
_cell.angle_alpha   90.00
_cell.angle_beta   90.00
_cell.angle_gamma   90.00
#
_symmetry.space_group_name_H-M   'P 1'
#
loop_
_entity.id
_entity.type
_entity.pdbx_description
1 polymer ?
#
loop_
_entity_poly.entity_id
_entity_poly.type
_entity_poly.pdbx_seq_one_letter_code
_entity_poly.pdbx_strand_id
1 'polypeptide(L)'
;MKLKFPEEKDLFFVLVTPEFEAPTKNMRVALPSKISMQHHVWNCSQAGALVASVLQGDVIVEPKHAPLIPGMEAVKRAALQAGTFGCTISGDGPTTVALIDDEAK
;
A
#
# COMPACT_ATOMS: atom_id res chain seq x y z
N MET A 1 -9.53 -9.23 17.55
CA MET A 1 -8.09 -8.93 17.72
C MET A 1 -7.98 -7.49 18.18
N LYS A 2 -7.30 -7.21 19.30
CA LYS A 2 -7.08 -5.83 19.77
C LYS A 2 -5.87 -5.26 19.03
N LEU A 3 -6.07 -4.21 18.24
CA LEU A 3 -4.99 -3.51 17.56
C LEU A 3 -4.34 -2.56 18.58
N LYS A 4 -3.03 -2.69 18.76
CA LYS A 4 -2.25 -1.76 19.59
C LYS A 4 -1.66 -0.71 18.65
N PHE A 5 -2.25 0.48 18.66
CA PHE A 5 -1.71 1.61 17.93
C PHE A 5 -0.63 2.28 18.80
N PRO A 6 0.49 2.74 18.25
CA PRO A 6 1.49 3.46 19.02
C PRO A 6 0.97 4.88 19.31
N GLU A 7 0.18 5.02 20.38
CA GLU A 7 -0.41 6.29 20.82
C GLU A 7 0.63 7.35 21.23
N GLU A 8 1.86 6.91 21.50
CA GLU A 8 2.98 7.74 21.97
C GLU A 8 4.03 8.03 20.88
N LYS A 9 3.78 7.64 19.63
CA LYS A 9 4.73 7.87 18.53
C LYS A 9 4.14 8.79 17.48
N ASP A 10 4.97 9.71 17.00
CA ASP A 10 4.67 10.46 15.79
C ASP A 10 4.77 9.52 14.58
N LEU A 11 3.86 9.71 13.63
CA LEU A 11 3.79 8.90 12.42
C LEU A 11 4.06 9.77 11.21
N PHE A 12 5.00 9.32 10.38
CA PHE A 12 5.37 10.02 9.15
C PHE A 12 5.06 9.17 7.93
N PHE A 13 4.55 9.82 6.88
CA PHE A 13 4.25 9.19 5.60
C PHE A 13 5.30 9.59 4.58
N VAL A 14 6.07 8.62 4.10
CA VAL A 14 7.03 8.80 3.01
C VAL A 14 6.34 8.46 1.70
N LEU A 15 6.28 9.44 0.79
CA LEU A 15 5.66 9.30 -0.53
C LEU A 15 6.75 9.32 -1.60
N VAL A 16 6.82 8.25 -2.39
CA VAL A 16 7.74 8.15 -3.53
C VAL A 16 6.92 7.98 -4.79
N THR A 17 7.00 8.96 -5.67
CA THR A 17 6.34 8.89 -6.98
C THR A 17 7.42 8.64 -8.03
N PRO A 18 7.42 7.49 -8.72
CA PRO A 18 8.33 7.29 -9.84
C PRO A 18 7.99 8.28 -10.95
N GLU A 19 8.99 8.63 -11.78
CA GLU A 19 8.81 9.42 -13.00
C GLU A 19 8.07 8.57 -14.05
N PHE A 20 6.78 8.36 -13.80
CA PHE A 20 5.88 7.56 -14.61
C PHE A 20 4.50 8.16 -14.48
N GLU A 21 3.86 8.45 -15.61
CA GLU A 21 2.48 8.89 -15.63
C GLU A 21 1.60 7.66 -15.90
N ALA A 22 1.02 7.09 -14.84
CA ALA A 22 0.08 5.99 -14.97
C ALA A 22 -1.24 6.52 -15.52
N PRO A 23 -1.69 6.16 -16.74
CA PRO A 23 -2.97 6.62 -17.22
C PRO A 23 -4.08 5.98 -16.39
N THR A 24 -4.78 6.77 -15.57
CA THR A 24 -5.85 6.31 -14.66
C THR A 24 -6.90 5.46 -15.37
N LYS A 25 -7.16 5.74 -16.66
CA LYS A 25 -8.04 4.92 -17.51
C LYS A 25 -7.53 3.48 -17.68
N ASN A 26 -6.24 3.30 -17.90
CA ASN A 26 -5.64 1.99 -18.11
C ASN A 26 -5.58 1.20 -16.80
N MET A 27 -5.29 1.88 -15.69
CA MET A 27 -5.30 1.27 -14.34
C MET A 27 -6.69 0.74 -13.98
N ARG A 28 -7.75 1.53 -14.21
CA ARG A 28 -9.13 1.12 -13.95
C ARG A 28 -9.59 -0.04 -14.86
N VAL A 29 -9.10 -0.12 -16.09
CA VAL A 29 -9.42 -1.22 -17.02
C VAL A 29 -8.78 -2.55 -16.58
N ALA A 30 -7.67 -2.51 -15.84
CA ALA A 30 -7.03 -3.71 -15.31
C ALA A 30 -7.81 -4.38 -14.16
N LEU A 31 -8.79 -3.67 -13.58
CA LEU A 31 -9.60 -4.19 -12.46
C LEU A 31 -10.62 -5.24 -12.93
N PRO A 32 -10.84 -6.31 -12.14
CA PRO A 32 -11.88 -7.28 -12.44
C PRO A 32 -13.28 -6.67 -12.28
N SER A 33 -14.19 -6.99 -13.20
CA SER A 33 -15.57 -6.48 -13.19
C SER A 33 -16.45 -7.10 -12.09
N LYS A 34 -16.00 -8.19 -11.47
CA LYS A 34 -16.67 -8.88 -10.37
C LYS A 34 -15.64 -9.37 -9.36
N ILE A 35 -15.99 -9.26 -8.08
CA ILE A 35 -15.24 -9.86 -6.97
C ILE A 35 -16.20 -10.71 -6.14
N SER A 36 -15.69 -11.75 -5.48
CA SER A 36 -16.52 -12.57 -4.58
C SER A 36 -16.86 -11.77 -3.32
N MET A 37 -18.01 -12.06 -2.70
CA MET A 37 -18.38 -11.46 -1.41
C MET A 37 -17.32 -11.73 -0.35
N GLN A 38 -16.70 -12.91 -0.39
CA GLN A 38 -15.61 -13.30 0.50
C GLN A 38 -14.38 -12.41 0.30
N HIS A 39 -14.01 -12.10 -0.95
CA HIS A 39 -12.92 -11.15 -1.24
C HIS A 39 -13.30 -9.71 -0.88
N HIS A 40 -14.57 -9.32 -1.02
CA HIS A 40 -15.02 -7.98 -0.63
C HIS A 40 -14.99 -7.78 0.88
N VAL A 41 -15.54 -8.73 1.66
CA VAL A 41 -15.48 -8.73 3.12
C VAL A 41 -14.03 -8.78 3.59
N TRP A 42 -13.20 -9.61 2.94
CA TRP A 42 -11.77 -9.62 3.19
C TRP A 42 -11.17 -8.23 2.93
N ASN A 43 -11.38 -7.61 1.77
CA ASN A 43 -10.85 -6.28 1.45
C ASN A 43 -11.26 -5.20 2.43
N CYS A 44 -12.54 -5.15 2.81
CA CYS A 44 -13.05 -4.15 3.73
C CYS A 44 -12.49 -4.38 5.14
N SER A 45 -12.33 -5.64 5.55
CA SER A 45 -11.60 -5.99 6.77
C SER A 45 -10.11 -5.63 6.65
N GLN A 46 -9.51 -5.74 5.47
CA GLN A 46 -8.14 -5.35 5.17
C GLN A 46 -7.96 -3.83 5.07
N ALA A 47 -8.99 -3.04 4.75
CA ALA A 47 -8.94 -1.57 4.79
C ALA A 47 -9.08 -1.06 6.24
N GLY A 48 -9.92 -1.70 7.05
CA GLY A 48 -9.90 -1.53 8.51
C GLY A 48 -8.60 -2.02 9.13
N ALA A 49 -8.02 -3.08 8.56
CA ALA A 49 -6.68 -3.53 8.89
C ALA A 49 -5.61 -2.61 8.29
N LEU A 50 -5.78 -1.89 7.17
CA LEU A 50 -4.78 -1.02 6.52
C LEU A 50 -4.39 0.14 7.45
N VAL A 51 -5.36 0.63 8.21
CA VAL A 51 -5.15 1.52 9.36
C VAL A 51 -4.25 0.86 10.43
N ALA A 52 -4.35 -0.46 10.59
CA ALA A 52 -3.56 -1.30 11.48
C ALA A 52 -2.32 -1.97 10.83
N SER A 53 -2.20 -1.90 9.50
CA SER A 53 -1.45 -2.82 8.65
C SER A 53 -0.90 -2.12 7.42
N VAL A 54 -0.53 -0.84 7.57
CA VAL A 54 0.65 -0.37 6.85
C VAL A 54 1.81 -1.39 6.98
N LEU A 55 1.80 -2.23 8.03
CA LEU A 55 2.60 -3.47 8.20
C LEU A 55 2.38 -4.68 7.27
N GLN A 56 1.27 -4.86 6.55
CA GLN A 56 0.99 -6.14 5.84
C GLN A 56 0.62 -6.03 4.35
N GLY A 57 0.31 -4.83 3.84
CA GLY A 57 0.12 -4.56 2.40
C GLY A 57 -1.28 -4.88 1.83
N ASP A 58 -1.65 -4.22 0.73
CA ASP A 58 -2.88 -4.49 -0.03
C ASP A 58 -2.75 -5.80 -0.83
N VAL A 59 -3.73 -6.70 -0.73
CA VAL A 59 -3.72 -8.01 -1.41
C VAL A 59 -4.68 -8.11 -2.59
N ILE A 60 -5.45 -7.06 -2.87
CA ILE A 60 -6.46 -7.05 -3.95
C ILE A 60 -6.02 -6.15 -5.08
N VAL A 61 -5.73 -4.88 -4.78
CA VAL A 61 -5.41 -3.89 -5.81
C VAL A 61 -3.93 -3.97 -6.16
N GLU A 62 -3.07 -4.00 -5.15
CA GLU A 62 -1.62 -3.94 -5.35
C GLU A 62 -1.05 -5.11 -6.17
N PRO A 63 -1.43 -6.39 -6.00
CA PRO A 63 -0.89 -7.46 -6.85
C PRO A 63 -1.26 -7.31 -8.34
N LYS A 64 -2.30 -6.54 -8.66
CA LYS A 64 -2.70 -6.23 -10.03
C LYS A 64 -2.00 -4.98 -10.57
N HIS A 65 -1.70 -4.00 -9.71
CA HIS A 65 -1.13 -2.72 -10.10
C HIS A 65 0.41 -2.69 -10.02
N ALA A 66 1.03 -3.40 -9.06
CA ALA A 66 2.48 -3.42 -8.86
C ALA A 66 3.27 -3.84 -10.11
N PRO A 67 2.83 -4.84 -10.91
CA PRO A 67 3.52 -5.19 -12.16
C PRO A 67 3.49 -4.08 -13.23
N LEU A 68 2.55 -3.13 -13.13
CA LEU A 68 2.42 -2.01 -14.06
C LEU A 68 3.28 -0.80 -13.67
N ILE A 69 3.82 -0.78 -12.45
CA ILE A 69 4.61 0.32 -11.90
C ILE A 69 6.10 -0.08 -11.95
N PRO A 70 6.92 0.59 -12.78
CA PRO A 70 8.34 0.30 -12.87
C PRO A 70 9.04 0.44 -11.50
N GLY A 71 9.73 -0.62 -11.07
CA GLY A 71 10.54 -0.60 -9.85
C GLY A 71 9.76 -0.77 -8.53
N MET A 72 8.43 -0.93 -8.55
CA MET A 72 7.60 -1.02 -7.34
C MET A 72 8.08 -2.10 -6.36
N GLU A 73 8.35 -3.32 -6.83
CA GLU A 73 8.84 -4.42 -5.99
C GLU A 73 10.22 -4.15 -5.37
N ALA A 74 11.07 -3.36 -6.04
CA ALA A 74 12.35 -2.94 -5.50
C ALA A 74 12.18 -1.89 -4.39
N VAL A 75 11.33 -0.88 -4.63
CA VAL A 75 11.00 0.17 -3.65
C VAL A 75 10.35 -0.45 -2.41
N LYS A 76 9.38 -1.35 -2.58
CA LYS A 76 8.71 -2.02 -1.46
C LYS A 76 9.68 -2.81 -0.60
N ARG A 77 10.59 -3.58 -1.21
CA ARG A 77 11.62 -4.32 -0.47
C ARG A 77 12.58 -3.40 0.27
N ALA A 78 13.03 -2.32 -0.36
CA ALA A 78 13.91 -1.34 0.27
C ALA A 78 13.23 -0.66 1.48
N ALA A 79 11.97 -0.26 1.32
CA ALA A 79 11.18 0.34 2.40
C ALA A 79 11.00 -0.62 3.58
N LEU A 80 10.69 -1.90 3.32
CA LEU A 80 10.57 -2.90 4.38
C LEU A 80 11.92 -3.16 5.08
N GLN A 81 13.03 -3.18 4.32
CA GLN A 81 14.38 -3.31 4.88
C GLN A 81 14.80 -2.11 5.74
N ALA A 82 14.31 -0.91 5.43
CA ALA A 82 14.53 0.31 6.22
C ALA A 82 13.76 0.31 7.57
N GLY A 83 12.98 -0.73 7.86
CA GLY A 83 12.22 -0.81 9.11
C GLY A 83 11.01 0.12 9.14
N THR A 84 10.43 0.40 7.96
CA THR A 84 9.09 0.97 7.86
C THR A 84 8.10 0.04 8.56
N PHE A 85 7.02 0.61 9.09
CA PHE A 85 5.88 -0.21 9.48
C PHE A 85 5.43 -1.00 8.27
N GLY A 86 5.24 -0.35 7.14
CA GLY A 86 5.36 -1.01 5.85
C GLY A 86 4.99 -0.09 4.71
N CYS A 87 4.71 -0.68 3.55
CA CYS A 87 4.81 0.00 2.26
C CYS A 87 3.80 -0.58 1.26
N THR A 88 3.05 0.30 0.59
CA THR A 88 2.01 -0.08 -0.38
C THR A 88 1.84 0.98 -1.48
N ILE A 89 1.11 0.66 -2.55
CA ILE A 89 0.70 1.64 -3.56
C ILE A 89 -0.31 2.62 -2.94
N SER A 90 -0.08 3.91 -3.12
CA SER A 90 -1.04 4.96 -2.76
C SER A 90 -2.14 5.05 -3.82
N GLY A 91 -3.36 4.65 -3.47
CA GLY A 91 -4.51 4.66 -4.37
C GLY A 91 -4.32 3.74 -5.57
N ASP A 92 -4.53 4.26 -6.78
CA ASP A 92 -4.30 3.52 -8.03
C ASP A 92 -2.82 3.51 -8.46
N GLY A 93 -1.92 4.20 -7.73
CA GLY A 93 -0.53 4.41 -8.11
C GLY A 93 -0.31 5.58 -9.07
N PRO A 94 0.94 5.81 -9.53
CA PRO A 94 2.11 4.97 -9.30
C PRO A 94 2.88 5.31 -8.01
N THR A 95 2.40 6.29 -7.24
CA THR A 95 2.99 6.67 -5.96
C THR A 95 2.97 5.50 -4.99
N THR A 96 4.10 5.24 -4.37
CA THR A 96 4.27 4.35 -3.24
C THR A 96 4.21 5.16 -1.95
N VAL A 97 3.56 4.62 -0.92
CA VAL A 97 3.52 5.19 0.43
C VAL A 97 4.13 4.22 1.42
N ALA A 98 4.96 4.73 2.32
CA ALA A 98 5.47 4.01 3.47
C ALA A 98 5.22 4.78 4.78
N LEU A 99 5.05 4.06 5.89
CA LEU A 99 4.85 4.66 7.22
C LEU A 99 6.06 4.37 8.11
N ILE A 100 6.54 5.40 8.80
CA ILE A 100 7.67 5.33 9.75
C ILE A 100 7.27 6.02 11.06
N ASP A 101 8.02 5.73 12.13
CA ASP A 101 7.90 6.33 13.46
C ASP A 101 8.99 7.36 13.79
N ASP A 102 9.88 7.66 12.85
CA ASP A 102 11.00 8.57 13.04
C ASP A 102 11.32 9.25 11.71
N GLU A 103 11.37 10.58 11.70
CA GLU A 103 11.68 11.40 10.52
C GLU A 103 13.09 11.12 9.96
N ALA A 104 14.01 10.61 10.79
CA ALA A 104 15.37 10.30 10.36
C ALA A 104 15.51 8.99 9.57
N LYS A 105 14.44 8.20 9.43
CA LYS A 105 14.40 6.96 8.61
C LYS A 105 14.05 7.24 7.15
#